data_AF-A0A3Q2PI45-F1
#
_entry.id   AF-A0A3Q2PI45-F1
#
_cell.length_a   1.000
_cell.length_b   1.000
_cell.length_c   1.000
_cell.angle_alpha   90.00
_cell.angle_beta   90.00
_cell.angle_gamma   90.00
#
_symmetry.space_group_name_H-M   'P 1'
#
loop_
_entity.id
_entity.type
_entity.pdbx_description
1 polymer ?
#
loop_
_entity_poly.entity_id
_entity_poly.type
_entity_poly.pdbx_seq_one_letter_code
_entity_poly.pdbx_strand_id
1 'polypeptide(L)'
;APHLKPGDLVFAKMKGFPHWPARVHEPTEHPKRVPVYFFGTHQMYVPPPANVVPYVGNKLKYGGGVRIKGFAEGMWEIQNTPGIGSKLKVGRSVLGLVPLPTCPV
;
A
#
# COMPACT_ATOMS: atom_id res chain seq x y z
N ALA A 1 9.56 6.61 13.96
CA ALA A 1 8.47 6.44 12.97
C ALA A 1 7.19 6.18 13.75
N PRO A 2 6.01 6.63 13.30
CA PRO A 2 4.75 6.24 13.95
C PRO A 2 4.73 4.71 14.11
N HIS A 3 4.24 4.23 15.25
CA HIS A 3 4.07 2.81 15.52
C HIS A 3 2.96 2.27 14.61
N LEU A 4 3.34 1.86 13.40
CA LEU A 4 2.44 1.26 12.42
C LEU A 4 2.19 -0.20 12.78
N LYS A 5 0.92 -0.61 12.81
CA LYS A 5 0.49 -2.00 13.05
C LYS A 5 -0.32 -2.54 11.88
N PRO A 6 -0.41 -3.86 11.69
CA PRO A 6 -1.25 -4.46 10.65
C PRO A 6 -2.68 -3.90 10.67
N GLY A 7 -3.19 -3.58 9.49
CA GLY A 7 -4.50 -2.94 9.29
C GLY A 7 -4.46 -1.41 9.31
N ASP A 8 -3.37 -0.76 9.73
CA ASP A 8 -3.26 0.69 9.66
C ASP A 8 -3.31 1.19 8.22
N LEU A 9 -4.13 2.21 7.99
CA LEU A 9 -4.29 2.86 6.69
C LEU A 9 -3.18 3.87 6.47
N VAL A 10 -2.53 3.77 5.33
CA VAL A 10 -1.33 4.53 5.01
C VAL A 10 -1.33 4.97 3.55
N PHE A 11 -0.50 5.96 3.24
CA PHE A 11 0.04 6.11 1.90
C PHE A 11 1.46 5.56 1.88
N ALA A 12 1.76 4.72 0.89
CA ALA A 12 3.11 4.22 0.67
C ALA A 12 3.69 4.76 -0.65
N LYS A 13 4.98 5.10 -0.63
CA LYS A 13 5.72 5.68 -1.74
C LYS A 13 6.65 4.67 -2.38
N MET A 14 6.43 4.41 -3.66
CA MET A 14 7.38 3.68 -4.51
C MET A 14 8.23 4.65 -5.34
N LYS A 15 9.43 4.24 -5.74
CA LYS A 15 10.29 5.02 -6.64
C LYS A 15 9.59 5.16 -8.00
N GLY A 16 9.45 6.40 -8.49
CA GLY A 16 8.81 6.68 -9.78
C GLY A 16 7.27 6.75 -9.76
N PHE A 17 6.62 6.44 -8.64
CA PHE A 17 5.15 6.49 -8.51
C PHE A 17 4.73 7.53 -7.47
N PRO A 18 3.51 8.08 -7.53
CA PRO A 18 2.97 8.91 -6.45
C PRO A 18 2.82 8.12 -5.14
N HIS A 19 2.46 8.83 -4.07
CA HIS A 19 2.00 8.17 -2.85
C HIS A 19 0.70 7.42 -3.16
N TRP A 20 0.62 6.14 -2.84
CA TRP A 20 -0.51 5.27 -3.19
C TRP A 20 -1.26 4.81 -1.94
N PRO A 21 -2.61 4.75 -1.96
CA PRO A 21 -3.39 4.29 -0.82
C PRO A 21 -3.10 2.81 -0.53
N ALA A 22 -2.81 2.50 0.73
CA ALA A 22 -2.46 1.16 1.16
C ALA A 22 -2.90 0.89 2.60
N ARG A 23 -2.80 -0.38 3.00
CA ARG A 23 -2.86 -0.80 4.40
C ARG A 23 -1.61 -1.56 4.78
N VAL A 24 -1.20 -1.44 6.04
CA VAL A 24 -0.12 -2.24 6.60
C VAL A 24 -0.56 -3.70 6.65
N HIS A 25 0.26 -4.59 6.11
CA HIS A 25 0.05 -6.03 6.14
C HIS A 25 0.79 -6.66 7.33
N GLU A 26 0.59 -7.96 7.54
CA GLU A 26 1.26 -8.69 8.62
C GLU A 26 2.79 -8.57 8.50
N PRO A 27 3.51 -8.55 9.64
CA PRO A 27 4.96 -8.45 9.64
C PRO A 27 5.59 -9.61 8.86
N THR A 28 6.71 -9.32 8.20
CA THR A 28 7.53 -10.35 7.52
C THR A 28 8.79 -10.61 8.35
N GLU A 29 9.66 -11.51 7.87
CA GLU A 29 11.00 -11.75 8.44
C GLU A 29 11.92 -10.51 8.41
N HIS A 30 11.46 -9.38 7.84
CA HIS A 30 12.19 -8.11 7.74
C HIS A 30 11.63 -7.05 8.72
N PRO A 31 12.07 -7.01 9.99
CA PRO A 31 11.52 -6.11 11.01
C PRO A 31 11.81 -4.61 10.75
N LYS A 32 12.74 -4.31 9.84
CA LYS A 32 13.11 -2.93 9.45
C LYS A 32 12.30 -2.38 8.28
N ARG A 33 11.30 -3.10 7.81
CA ARG A 33 10.44 -2.74 6.68
C ARG A 33 8.98 -2.83 7.08
N VAL A 34 8.12 -2.16 6.32
CA VAL A 34 6.68 -2.13 6.59
C VAL A 34 5.97 -2.81 5.42
N PRO A 35 5.58 -4.09 5.52
CA PRO A 35 4.78 -4.74 4.50
C PRO A 35 3.46 -3.98 4.30
N VAL A 36 3.10 -3.70 3.04
CA VAL A 36 1.86 -3.01 2.68
C VAL A 36 1.15 -3.71 1.55
N TYR A 37 -0.18 -3.65 1.59
CA TYR A 37 -1.08 -4.04 0.52
C TYR A 37 -1.65 -2.76 -0.10
N PHE A 38 -1.42 -2.55 -1.40
CA PHE A 38 -1.94 -1.41 -2.14
C PHE A 38 -3.39 -1.62 -2.56
N PHE A 39 -4.25 -0.65 -2.26
CA PHE A 39 -5.63 -0.64 -2.73
C PHE A 39 -5.69 -0.33 -4.24
N GLY A 40 -6.73 -0.82 -4.92
CA GLY A 40 -6.97 -0.68 -6.35
C GLY A 40 -6.08 -1.55 -7.25
N THR A 41 -4.81 -1.73 -6.91
CA THR A 41 -3.91 -2.65 -7.63
C THR A 41 -3.79 -4.02 -6.98
N HIS A 42 -4.13 -4.10 -5.69
CA HIS A 42 -4.08 -5.31 -4.86
C HIS A 42 -2.69 -5.95 -4.79
N GLN A 43 -1.64 -5.15 -5.01
CA GLN A 43 -0.25 -5.59 -4.97
C GLN A 43 0.36 -5.49 -3.58
N MET A 44 1.36 -6.32 -3.31
CA MET A 44 2.14 -6.30 -2.08
C MET A 44 3.48 -5.62 -2.28
N TYR A 45 3.93 -4.84 -1.29
CA TYR A 45 5.25 -4.21 -1.29
C TYR A 45 5.81 -4.09 0.12
N VAL A 46 7.13 -3.99 0.26
CA VAL A 46 7.83 -3.96 1.55
C VAL A 46 8.73 -2.71 1.65
N PRO A 47 8.14 -1.49 1.67
CA PRO A 47 8.88 -0.23 1.73
C PRO A 47 9.66 -0.05 3.04
N PRO A 48 10.69 0.81 3.05
CA PRO A 48 11.25 1.31 4.30
C PRO A 48 10.23 2.19 5.04
N PRO A 49 10.28 2.28 6.39
CA PRO A 49 9.35 3.11 7.17
C PRO A 49 9.28 4.58 6.74
N ALA A 50 10.38 5.14 6.23
CA ALA A 50 10.43 6.53 5.76
C ALA A 50 9.55 6.81 4.52
N ASN A 51 9.18 5.76 3.78
CA ASN A 51 8.34 5.84 2.60
C ASN A 51 6.87 5.53 2.89
N VAL A 52 6.50 5.43 4.17
CA VAL A 52 5.13 5.14 4.60
C VAL A 52 4.67 6.26 5.53
N VAL A 53 3.51 6.82 5.22
CA VAL A 53 2.91 7.91 6.00
C VAL A 53 1.46 7.56 6.35
N PRO A 54 0.96 7.95 7.54
CA PRO A 54 -0.43 7.68 7.91
C PRO A 54 -1.43 8.26 6.91
N TYR A 55 -2.51 7.53 6.60
CA TYR A 55 -3.57 8.02 5.72
C TYR A 55 -4.27 9.25 6.33
N VAL A 56 -4.63 9.15 7.61
CA VAL A 56 -5.21 10.25 8.39
C VAL A 56 -4.23 11.42 8.44
N GLY A 57 -4.72 12.63 8.17
CA GLY A 57 -3.90 13.86 8.11
C GLY A 57 -3.16 14.07 6.79
N ASN A 58 -2.99 13.05 5.95
CA ASN A 58 -2.29 13.17 4.66
C ASN A 58 -3.22 13.05 3.44
N LYS A 59 -4.50 12.72 3.62
CA LYS A 59 -5.49 12.58 2.52
C LYS A 59 -5.54 13.79 1.59
N LEU A 60 -5.54 15.01 2.12
CA LEU A 60 -5.58 16.22 1.28
C LEU A 60 -4.32 16.37 0.40
N LYS A 61 -3.17 15.91 0.91
CA LYS A 61 -1.88 16.03 0.22
C LYS A 61 -1.68 14.96 -0.85
N TYR A 62 -2.12 13.73 -0.58
CA TYR A 62 -1.83 12.58 -1.44
C TYR A 62 -3.06 11.91 -2.05
N GLY A 63 -4.27 12.32 -1.70
CA GLY A 63 -5.51 11.65 -2.12
C GLY A 63 -6.07 12.06 -3.47
N GLY A 64 -5.35 12.85 -4.27
CA GLY A 64 -5.85 13.37 -5.55
C GLY A 64 -4.74 13.73 -6.55
N GLY A 65 -5.14 14.15 -7.76
CA GLY A 65 -4.21 14.58 -8.81
C GLY A 65 -3.47 13.44 -9.54
N VAL A 66 -3.75 12.18 -9.19
CA VAL A 66 -3.13 11.01 -9.80
C VAL A 66 -4.06 10.40 -10.85
N ARG A 67 -3.57 10.30 -12.09
CA ARG A 67 -4.31 9.73 -13.25
C ARG A 67 -3.94 8.28 -13.58
N ILE A 68 -3.14 7.64 -12.73
CA ILE A 68 -2.72 6.25 -12.91
C ILE A 68 -3.91 5.32 -12.64
N LYS A 69 -4.12 4.33 -13.51
CA LYS A 69 -5.19 3.33 -13.38
C LYS A 69 -5.13 2.65 -12.01
N GLY A 70 -6.29 2.47 -11.39
CA GLY A 70 -6.43 1.87 -10.06
C GLY A 70 -6.28 2.87 -8.90
N PHE A 71 -5.79 4.09 -9.12
CA PHE A 71 -5.62 5.05 -8.02
C PHE A 71 -6.96 5.50 -7.42
N ALA A 72 -7.90 5.92 -8.28
CA ALA A 72 -9.23 6.37 -7.84
C ALA A 72 -10.01 5.23 -7.15
N GLU A 73 -9.91 4.02 -7.70
CA GLU A 73 -10.46 2.80 -7.09
C GLU A 73 -9.83 2.53 -5.72
N GLY A 74 -8.50 2.58 -5.62
CA GLY A 74 -7.81 2.39 -4.36
C GLY A 74 -8.15 3.44 -3.30
N MET A 75 -8.38 4.69 -3.72
CA MET A 75 -8.88 5.74 -2.85
C MET A 75 -10.33 5.49 -2.40
N TRP A 76 -11.15 4.85 -3.22
CA TRP A 76 -12.50 4.45 -2.83
C TRP A 76 -12.46 3.28 -1.84
N GLU A 77 -11.65 2.25 -2.11
CA GLU A 77 -11.50 1.06 -1.26
C GLU A 77 -10.99 1.42 0.15
N ILE A 78 -9.94 2.24 0.26
CA ILE A 78 -9.40 2.65 1.58
C ILE A 78 -10.43 3.39 2.44
N GLN A 79 -11.43 4.04 1.81
CA GLN A 79 -12.50 4.76 2.50
C GLN A 79 -13.70 3.88 2.87
N ASN A 80 -14.04 2.90 2.02
CA ASN A 80 -15.31 2.19 2.12
C ASN A 80 -15.15 0.71 2.50
N THR A 81 -14.05 0.07 2.08
CA THR A 81 -13.82 -1.37 2.23
C THR A 81 -12.40 -1.73 2.71
N PRO A 82 -11.81 -1.02 3.70
CA PRO A 82 -10.40 -1.19 4.07
C PRO A 82 -10.04 -2.59 4.59
N GLY A 83 -11.03 -3.38 5.02
CA GLY A 83 -10.87 -4.73 5.57
C GLY A 83 -11.09 -5.88 4.57
N ILE A 84 -11.46 -5.61 3.32
CA ILE A 84 -11.65 -6.68 2.33
C ILE A 84 -10.28 -7.25 1.92
N GLY A 85 -10.11 -8.57 1.97
CA GLY A 85 -8.85 -9.27 1.68
C GLY A 85 -8.00 -9.70 2.90
N SER A 86 -8.35 -9.33 4.13
CA SER A 86 -7.63 -9.75 5.36
C SER A 86 -7.65 -11.27 5.63
N LYS A 87 -8.43 -12.03 4.86
CA LYS A 87 -8.59 -13.49 5.01
C LYS A 87 -7.81 -14.31 3.99
N LEU A 88 -7.11 -13.67 3.04
CA LEU A 88 -6.21 -14.40 2.15
C LEU A 88 -4.99 -14.83 2.96
N LYS A 89 -5.02 -16.07 3.47
CA LYS A 89 -3.82 -16.75 3.96
C LYS A 89 -2.83 -16.77 2.80
N VAL A 90 -1.89 -15.83 2.77
CA VAL A 90 -0.80 -15.82 1.80
C VAL A 90 0.04 -17.04 2.11
N GLY A 91 -0.18 -18.10 1.32
CA GLY A 91 0.67 -19.28 1.33
C GLY A 91 2.11 -18.82 1.13
N ARG A 92 2.99 -19.26 2.02
CA ARG A 92 4.43 -19.03 2.04
C ARG A 92 5.03 -19.35 0.66
N SER A 93 5.17 -18.34 -0.21
CA SER A 93 6.02 -18.39 -1.41
C SER A 93 6.22 -16.98 -1.95
N VAL A 94 7.50 -16.63 -2.09
CA VAL A 94 8.09 -15.51 -2.84
C VAL A 94 7.69 -14.08 -2.42
N LEU A 95 8.32 -13.61 -1.34
CA LEU A 95 8.78 -12.21 -1.26
C LEU A 95 9.90 -12.00 -2.29
N GLY A 96 9.53 -11.99 -3.56
CA GLY A 96 10.43 -11.86 -4.69
C GLY A 96 9.61 -11.69 -5.96
N LEU A 97 9.65 -10.48 -6.52
CA LEU A 97 9.17 -10.16 -7.87
C LEU A 97 7.67 -10.34 -8.09
N VAL A 98 6.86 -9.38 -7.64
CA VAL A 98 5.70 -9.01 -8.47
C VAL A 98 6.18 -7.90 -9.39
N PRO A 99 6.26 -8.12 -10.72
CA PRO A 99 6.64 -7.06 -11.63
C PRO A 99 5.66 -5.89 -11.43
N LEU A 100 6.20 -4.69 -11.29
CA LEU A 100 5.43 -3.47 -11.46
C LEU A 100 4.63 -3.64 -12.76
N PRO A 101 3.32 -3.36 -12.80
CA PRO A 101 2.65 -3.25 -14.07
C PRO A 101 3.39 -2.14 -14.81
N THR A 102 4.09 -2.51 -15.86
CA THR A 102 4.62 -1.56 -16.82
C THR A 102 3.46 -0.66 -17.20
N CYS A 103 3.63 0.64 -16.97
CA CYS A 103 2.69 1.64 -17.45
C CYS A 103 2.37 1.31 -18.92
N PRO A 104 1.10 1.16 -19.32
CA PRO A 104 0.79 1.22 -20.74
C PRO A 104 1.19 2.63 -21.18
N VAL A 105 2.07 2.67 -22.18
CA VAL A 105 2.50 3.87 -22.91
C VAL A 105 1.29 4.62 -23.46
#